data_AF-X1A9F4-F1
#
_entry.id   AF-X1A9F4-F1
#
_cell.length_a   1.000
_cell.length_b   1.000
_cell.length_c   1.000
_cell.angle_alpha   90.00
_cell.angle_beta   90.00
_cell.angle_gamma   90.00
#
_symmetry.space_group_name_H-M   'P 1'
#
loop_
_entity.id
_entity.type
_entity.pdbx_description
1 polymer ?
#
loop_
_entity_poly.entity_id
_entity_poly.type
_entity_poly.pdbx_seq_one_letter_code
_entity_poly.pdbx_strand_id
1 'polypeptide(L)'
;MEEAIEVVKEIVPKVRESEPGSLSYVAHTIKGRKNKNSIVFYEKYVDDAAMKAHTDKIGTTLAKFLPLCEPGVDLKTCFEIE
;
A
#
# COMPACT_ATOMS: atom_id res chain seq x y z
N MET A 1 7.55 -13.83 -1.74
CA MET A 1 6.35 -13.35 -2.47
C MET A 1 5.08 -13.91 -1.86
N GLU A 2 4.93 -15.23 -1.71
CA GLU A 2 3.72 -15.81 -1.09
C GLU A 2 3.43 -15.23 0.30
N GLU A 3 4.44 -15.20 1.17
CA GLU A 3 4.33 -14.58 2.50
C GLU A 3 3.88 -13.11 2.44
N ALA A 4 4.47 -12.32 1.54
CA ALA A 4 4.11 -10.92 1.34
C ALA A 4 2.64 -10.77 0.89
N ILE A 5 2.14 -11.67 0.04
CA ILE A 5 0.74 -11.66 -0.41
C ILE A 5 -0.20 -11.95 0.76
N GLU A 6 0.11 -12.91 1.63
CA GLU A 6 -0.72 -13.22 2.80
C GLU A 6 -0.78 -12.02 3.76
N VAL A 7 0.35 -11.36 4.01
CA VAL A 7 0.37 -10.12 4.81
C VAL A 7 -0.49 -9.02 4.17
N VAL A 8 -0.44 -8.86 2.85
CA VAL A 8 -1.25 -7.88 2.12
C VAL A 8 -2.76 -8.17 2.23
N LYS A 9 -3.16 -9.44 2.16
CA LYS A 9 -4.56 -9.85 2.35
C LYS A 9 -5.10 -9.49 3.73
N GLU A 10 -4.25 -9.45 4.76
CA GLU A 10 -4.65 -8.99 6.09
C GLU A 10 -4.68 -7.46 6.22
N ILE A 11 -3.75 -6.76 5.57
CA ILE A 11 -3.59 -5.30 5.70
C ILE A 11 -4.68 -4.56 4.93
N VAL A 12 -4.95 -4.95 3.68
CA VAL A 12 -5.85 -4.21 2.80
C VAL A 12 -7.25 -4.02 3.40
N PRO A 13 -7.91 -5.05 3.97
CA PRO A 13 -9.20 -4.87 4.64
C PRO A 13 -9.13 -3.93 5.84
N LYS A 14 -8.09 -4.06 6.68
CA LYS A 14 -7.93 -3.23 7.89
C LYS A 14 -7.77 -1.75 7.57
N VAL A 15 -7.01 -1.43 6.53
CA VAL A 15 -6.85 -0.04 6.08
C VAL A 15 -8.19 0.51 5.61
N ARG A 16 -8.91 -0.22 4.75
CA ARG A 16 -10.23 0.19 4.25
C ARG A 16 -11.26 0.40 5.36
N GLU A 17 -11.22 -0.42 6.42
CA GLU A 17 -12.14 -0.30 7.57
C GLU A 17 -11.76 0.84 8.52
N SER A 18 -10.46 1.08 8.73
CA SER A 18 -9.97 2.07 9.70
C SER A 18 -9.78 3.48 9.14
N GLU A 19 -9.79 3.64 7.82
CA GLU A 19 -9.51 4.90 7.14
C GLU A 19 -10.67 5.30 6.21
N PRO A 20 -11.75 5.92 6.75
CA PRO A 20 -12.91 6.32 5.94
C PRO A 20 -12.58 7.38 4.88
N GLY A 21 -11.44 8.07 5.01
CA GLY A 21 -10.93 9.00 3.99
C GLY A 21 -10.20 8.31 2.83
N SER A 22 -10.01 7.00 2.87
CA SER A 22 -9.47 6.20 1.77
C SER A 22 -10.60 5.85 0.79
N LEU A 23 -10.60 6.49 -0.37
CA LEU A 23 -11.56 6.24 -1.45
C LEU A 23 -11.21 4.97 -2.23
N SER A 24 -9.93 4.64 -2.33
CA SER A 24 -9.44 3.40 -2.93
C SER A 24 -8.17 2.97 -2.22
N TYR A 25 -8.09 1.69 -1.87
CA TYR A 25 -6.88 1.07 -1.35
C TYR A 25 -6.77 -0.34 -1.95
N VAL A 26 -6.10 -0.48 -3.09
CA VAL A 26 -6.05 -1.73 -3.86
C VAL A 26 -4.60 -2.17 -4.02
N ALA A 27 -4.29 -3.41 -3.68
CA ALA A 27 -2.99 -4.00 -3.95
C ALA A 27 -3.04 -4.90 -5.18
N HIS A 28 -2.04 -4.81 -6.06
CA HIS A 28 -1.90 -5.64 -7.25
C HIS A 28 -0.49 -6.22 -7.31
N THR A 29 -0.38 -7.55 -7.44
CA THR A 29 0.89 -8.22 -7.69
C THR A 29 1.25 -8.16 -9.18
N ILE A 30 2.45 -7.68 -9.46
CA ILE A 30 3.02 -7.62 -10.81
C ILE A 30 4.18 -8.61 -10.90
N LYS A 31 4.12 -9.52 -11.87
CA LYS A 31 5.21 -10.45 -12.16
C LYS A 31 6.35 -9.70 -12.86
N GLY A 32 7.52 -9.69 -12.25
CA GLY A 32 8.70 -9.03 -12.81
C GLY A 32 9.61 -9.99 -13.57
N ARG A 33 10.61 -9.41 -14.25
CA ARG A 33 11.69 -10.20 -14.89
C ARG A 33 12.65 -10.72 -13.82
N LYS A 34 13.20 -11.92 -14.02
CA LYS A 34 14.19 -12.54 -13.11
C LYS A 34 13.71 -12.58 -11.64
N ASN A 35 12.45 -12.93 -11.42
CA ASN A 35 11.80 -13.02 -10.09
C ASN A 35 11.75 -11.71 -9.29
N LYS A 36 11.98 -10.55 -9.92
CA LYS A 36 11.80 -9.23 -9.30
C LYS A 36 10.33 -8.81 -9.30
N ASN A 37 9.49 -9.62 -8.68
CA ASN A 37 8.06 -9.34 -8.60
C ASN A 37 7.81 -8.14 -7.68
N SER A 38 6.74 -7.41 -7.94
CA SER A 38 6.37 -6.20 -7.18
C SER A 38 4.93 -6.30 -6.71
N ILE A 39 4.61 -5.63 -5.62
CA ILE A 39 3.23 -5.38 -5.19
C ILE A 39 3.05 -3.88 -5.26
N VAL A 40 2.07 -3.44 -6.04
CA VAL A 40 1.74 -2.01 -6.21
C VAL A 40 0.45 -1.73 -5.48
N PHE A 41 0.49 -0.73 -4.61
CA PHE A 41 -0.69 -0.19 -3.95
C PHE A 41 -1.19 1.02 -4.74
N TYR A 42 -2.46 0.96 -5.15
CA TYR A 42 -3.18 2.08 -5.73
C TYR A 42 -4.06 2.68 -4.66
N GLU A 43 -3.66 3.85 -4.20
CA GLU A 43 -4.26 4.54 -3.08
C GLU A 43 -4.87 5.86 -3.57
N LYS A 44 -6.11 6.12 -3.20
CA LYS A 44 -6.80 7.38 -3.44
C LYS A 44 -7.41 7.83 -2.13
N TYR A 45 -7.15 9.06 -1.75
CA TYR A 45 -7.70 9.69 -0.55
C TYR A 45 -8.61 10.86 -0.93
N VAL A 46 -9.55 11.19 -0.05
CA VAL A 46 -10.50 12.30 -0.27
C VAL A 46 -9.81 13.66 -0.24
N ASP A 47 -8.77 13.80 0.58
CA ASP A 47 -7.99 15.01 0.75
C ASP A 47 -6.60 14.71 1.34
N ASP A 48 -5.77 15.76 1.45
CA ASP A 48 -4.44 15.70 2.03
C ASP A 48 -4.44 15.32 3.51
N ALA A 49 -5.52 15.65 4.24
CA ALA A 49 -5.63 15.33 5.66
C ALA A 49 -5.80 13.82 5.89
N ALA A 50 -6.60 13.16 5.05
CA ALA A 50 -6.75 11.71 5.02
C ALA A 50 -5.44 11.02 4.61
N MET A 51 -4.76 11.52 3.57
CA MET A 51 -3.45 11.00 3.15
C MET A 51 -2.40 11.14 4.27
N LYS A 52 -2.40 12.27 4.98
CA LYS A 52 -1.51 12.48 6.13
C LYS A 52 -1.80 11.51 7.26
N ALA A 53 -3.08 11.32 7.61
CA ALA A 53 -3.49 10.39 8.65
C ALA A 53 -3.08 8.94 8.34
N HIS A 54 -3.14 8.54 7.06
CA HIS A 54 -2.62 7.26 6.58
C HIS A 54 -1.10 7.16 6.78
N THR A 55 -0.36 8.15 6.28
CA THR A 55 1.11 8.19 6.32
C THR A 55 1.64 8.15 7.75
N ASP A 56 0.98 8.83 8.70
CA ASP A 56 1.39 8.85 10.10
C ASP A 56 1.26 7.45 10.77
N LYS A 57 0.36 6.59 10.26
CA LYS A 57 0.14 5.23 10.78
C LYS A 57 0.87 4.14 9.99
N ILE A 58 1.30 4.44 8.76
CA ILE A 58 1.74 3.45 7.77
C ILE A 58 2.88 2.56 8.27
N GLY A 59 3.82 3.12 9.03
CA GLY A 59 4.95 2.36 9.59
C GLY A 59 4.52 1.24 10.53
N THR A 60 3.42 1.44 11.27
CA THR A 60 2.85 0.40 12.13
C THR A 60 1.99 -0.59 11.34
N THR A 61 1.20 -0.08 10.39
CA THR A 61 0.33 -0.89 9.53
C THR A 61 1.12 -1.86 8.66
N LEU A 62 2.23 -1.41 8.07
CA LEU A 62 3.09 -2.20 7.18
C LEU A 62 4.26 -2.87 7.90
N ALA A 63 4.31 -2.87 9.24
CA ALA A 63 5.46 -3.38 10.01
C ALA A 63 5.84 -4.83 9.65
N LYS A 64 4.85 -5.68 9.34
CA LYS A 64 5.08 -7.07 8.89
C LYS A 64 5.42 -7.19 7.40
N PHE A 65 5.03 -6.19 6.61
CA PHE A 65 5.19 -6.19 5.15
C PHE A 65 6.55 -5.64 4.73
N LEU A 66 7.00 -4.52 5.32
CA LEU A 66 8.24 -3.84 4.94
C LEU A 66 9.49 -4.75 4.94
N PRO A 67 9.71 -5.67 5.91
CA PRO A 67 10.87 -6.56 5.88
C PRO A 67 10.87 -7.56 4.72
N LEU A 68 9.73 -7.78 4.06
CA LEU A 68 9.57 -8.71 2.94
C LEU A 68 9.82 -8.02 1.57
N CYS A 69 10.13 -6.72 1.57
CA CYS A 69 10.33 -5.93 0.38
C CYS A 69 11.83 -5.64 0.16
N GLU A 70 12.35 -6.03 -1.01
CA GLU A 70 13.71 -5.69 -1.44
C GLU A 70 13.65 -4.86 -2.75
N PRO A 71 14.29 -3.69 -2.84
CA PRO A 71 15.13 -3.02 -1.82
C PRO A 71 14.33 -2.29 -0.72
N GLY A 72 13.01 -2.31 -0.79
CA GLY A 72 12.12 -1.59 0.12
C GLY A 72 10.85 -1.17 -0.61
N VAL A 73 10.24 -0.08 -0.15
CA VAL A 73 9.05 0.53 -0.75
C VAL A 73 9.43 1.84 -1.41
N ASP A 74 8.91 2.06 -2.61
CA ASP A 74 8.95 3.35 -3.31
C ASP A 74 7.54 3.95 -3.29
N LEU A 75 7.44 5.28 -3.12
CA LEU A 75 6.16 5.99 -3.05
C LEU A 75 6.17 7.12 -4.06
N LYS A 76 5.12 7.15 -4.89
CA LYS A 76 4.87 8.24 -5.83
C LYS A 76 3.48 8.82 -5.62
N THR A 77 3.44 10.08 -5.20
CA THR A 77 2.20 10.86 -5.14
C THR A 77 1.81 11.29 -6.55
N CYS A 78 0.55 11.06 -6.91
CA CYS A 78 -0.03 11.44 -8.18
C CYS A 78 -1.22 12.38 -7.94
N PHE A 79 -1.50 13.24 -8.91
CA PHE A 79 -2.64 14.15 -8.92
C PHE A 79 -3.55 13.77 -10.09
N GLU A 80 -4.86 14.01 -9.96
CA GLU A 80 -5.78 13.79 -11.07
C GLU A 80 -5.42 14.71 -12.25
N ILE A 81 -5.58 14.18 -13.45
CA ILE A 81 -5.37 14.96 -14.67
C ILE A 81 -6.62 15.84 -14.84
N GLU A 82 -6.42 17.16 -14.87
CA GLU A 82 -7.45 18.15 -15.21
C GLU A 82 -7.81 18.13 -16.71
#